data_AF-A0ABC8QTP8-F1
#
_entry.id   AF-A0ABC8QTP8-F1
#
_cell.length_a   1.000
_cell.length_b   1.000
_cell.length_c   1.000
_cell.angle_alpha   90.00
_cell.angle_beta   90.00
_cell.angle_gamma   90.00
#
_symmetry.space_group_name_H-M   'P 1'
#
loop_
_entity.id
_entity.type
_entity.pdbx_description
1 polymer ?
#
loop_
_entity_poly.entity_id
_entity_poly.type
_entity_poly.pdbx_seq_one_letter_code
_entity_poly.pdbx_strand_id
1 'polypeptide(L)'
;MGCSAGLISMDLAKDLLQVHPNSYALVISMENITLNWYFGNDRSMLVSNCLFRMGGAAILLSNKRSDRRRSKYQLVHTVRTNKGSNNKCFSYVTQMEDSTGKVGVSLSKDVMAVAGDALKTNITTLGPLVQPMSEQLLFFTTLVGKKLFKMKIKPYIPDFKLAFEHFCIHAGGRAVLAELQKNLQLSDWHMEPSRMTLY
;
A
#
# COMPACT_ATOMS: atom_id res chain seq x y z
N MET A 1 5.63 5.90 -10.75
CA MET A 1 5.33 5.40 -9.39
C MET A 1 3.94 4.78 -9.25
N GLY A 2 3.21 4.58 -10.37
CA GLY A 2 2.01 3.72 -10.46
C GLY A 2 0.98 3.95 -9.35
N CYS A 3 0.32 2.86 -8.92
CA CYS A 3 -0.72 2.86 -7.91
C CYS A 3 -0.29 3.45 -6.53
N SER A 4 1.01 3.56 -6.26
CA SER A 4 1.54 4.13 -5.01
C SER A 4 1.72 5.65 -5.03
N ALA A 5 1.60 6.28 -6.20
CA ALA A 5 1.91 7.70 -6.40
C ALA A 5 1.13 8.61 -5.43
N GLY A 6 -0.16 8.33 -5.20
CA GLY A 6 -0.99 9.12 -4.28
C GLY A 6 -0.41 9.19 -2.86
N LEU A 7 -0.03 8.06 -2.27
CA LEU A 7 0.56 8.03 -0.92
C LEU A 7 1.96 8.65 -0.88
N ILE A 8 2.75 8.50 -1.94
CA ILE A 8 4.08 9.13 -2.01
C ILE A 8 3.95 10.65 -2.11
N SER A 9 2.98 11.15 -2.87
CA SER A 9 2.70 12.58 -2.93
C SER A 9 2.19 13.13 -1.60
N MET A 10 1.41 12.37 -0.84
CA MET A 10 1.00 12.74 0.52
C MET A 10 2.20 12.84 1.48
N ASP A 11 3.15 11.91 1.39
CA ASP A 11 4.38 11.93 2.19
C ASP A 11 5.22 13.18 1.89
N LEU A 12 5.43 13.48 0.61
CA LEU A 12 6.11 14.71 0.18
C LEU A 12 5.38 15.96 0.66
N ALA A 13 4.05 16.01 0.53
CA ALA A 13 3.26 17.14 0.97
C ALA A 13 3.34 17.36 2.49
N LYS A 14 3.38 16.28 3.27
CA LYS A 14 3.60 16.33 4.73
C LYS A 14 4.95 16.96 5.05
N ASP A 15 6.03 16.53 4.38
CA ASP A 15 7.37 17.09 4.60
C ASP A 15 7.44 18.58 4.23
N LEU A 16 6.86 18.97 3.10
CA LEU A 16 6.77 20.39 2.70
C LEU A 16 5.99 21.23 3.71
N LEU A 17 4.88 20.71 4.25
CA LEU A 17 4.10 21.40 5.29
C LEU A 17 4.82 21.48 6.64
N GLN A 18 5.83 20.65 6.90
CA GLN A 18 6.67 20.81 8.10
C GLN A 18 7.64 21.98 7.96
N VAL A 19 8.08 22.28 6.73
CA VAL A 19 9.04 23.36 6.44
C VAL A 19 8.33 24.70 6.21
N HIS A 20 7.16 24.70 5.58
CA HIS A 20 6.43 25.91 5.23
C HIS A 20 5.27 26.20 6.20
N PRO A 21 5.40 27.18 7.12
CA PRO A 21 4.37 27.47 8.10
C PRO A 21 3.09 28.02 7.45
N ASN A 22 1.95 27.80 8.11
CA ASN A 22 0.63 28.36 7.73
C ASN A 22 0.27 28.20 6.24
N SER A 23 0.54 27.02 5.69
CA SER A 23 0.42 26.70 4.28
C SER A 23 -0.61 25.60 4.04
N TYR A 24 -1.02 25.48 2.77
CA TYR A 24 -1.85 24.40 2.28
C TYR A 24 -1.07 23.58 1.25
N ALA A 25 -1.35 22.28 1.18
CA ALA A 25 -0.87 21.43 0.10
C ALA A 25 -2.06 20.68 -0.50
N LEU A 26 -2.27 20.83 -1.81
CA LEU A 26 -3.29 20.09 -2.55
C LEU A 26 -2.62 18.95 -3.30
N VAL A 27 -2.94 17.71 -2.90
CA VAL A 27 -2.48 16.50 -3.59
C VAL A 27 -3.56 16.06 -4.54
N ILE A 28 -3.26 16.01 -5.83
CA ILE A 28 -4.16 15.52 -6.88
C ILE A 28 -3.55 14.25 -7.47
N SER A 29 -4.33 13.18 -7.51
CA SER A 29 -3.99 11.95 -8.19
C SER A 29 -5.04 11.71 -9.26
N MET A 30 -4.61 11.57 -10.51
CA MET A 30 -5.48 11.26 -11.65
C MET A 30 -4.84 10.15 -12.45
N GLU A 31 -5.65 9.20 -12.89
CA GLU A 31 -5.24 8.10 -13.75
C GLU A 31 -6.15 8.04 -14.97
N ASN A 32 -5.52 8.08 -16.15
CA ASN A 32 -6.18 7.97 -17.44
C ASN A 32 -5.58 6.79 -18.21
N ILE A 33 -6.42 5.85 -18.61
CA ILE A 33 -6.03 4.59 -19.27
C ILE A 33 -6.22 4.64 -20.80
N THR A 34 -6.74 5.74 -21.37
CA THR A 34 -7.08 5.82 -22.80
C THR A 34 -5.89 5.52 -23.71
N LEU A 35 -4.67 5.90 -23.29
CA LEU A 35 -3.44 5.66 -24.06
C LEU A 35 -2.72 4.36 -23.68
N ASN A 36 -3.20 3.64 -22.68
CA ASN A 36 -2.56 2.42 -22.15
C ASN A 36 -3.41 1.16 -22.38
N TRP A 37 -4.39 1.22 -23.29
CA TRP A 37 -5.20 0.06 -23.65
C TRP A 37 -4.38 -0.92 -24.48
N TYR A 38 -4.31 -2.18 -24.03
CA TYR A 38 -3.57 -3.21 -24.75
C TYR A 38 -4.43 -3.83 -25.85
N PHE A 39 -3.96 -3.76 -27.10
CA PHE A 39 -4.64 -4.29 -28.31
C PHE A 39 -4.09 -5.63 -28.81
N GLY A 40 -3.16 -6.24 -28.07
CA GLY A 40 -2.60 -7.54 -28.43
C GLY A 40 -3.39 -8.70 -27.83
N ASN A 41 -2.76 -9.88 -27.78
CA ASN A 41 -3.40 -11.11 -27.30
C ASN A 41 -2.57 -11.83 -26.23
N ASP A 42 -1.54 -11.18 -25.67
CA ASP A 42 -0.82 -11.72 -24.52
C ASP A 42 -1.72 -11.66 -23.28
N ARG A 43 -1.99 -12.83 -22.69
CA ARG A 43 -2.86 -12.95 -21.50
C ARG A 43 -2.35 -12.14 -20.31
N SER A 44 -1.03 -12.03 -20.13
CA SER A 44 -0.44 -11.30 -19.00
C SER A 44 -0.68 -9.79 -19.08
N MET A 45 -0.88 -9.27 -20.29
CA MET A 45 -1.17 -7.87 -20.57
C MET A 45 -2.68 -7.61 -20.70
N LEU A 46 -3.47 -8.58 -21.17
CA LEU A 46 -4.94 -8.42 -21.25
C LEU A 46 -5.59 -8.22 -19.88
N VAL A 47 -4.99 -8.75 -18.80
CA VAL A 47 -5.52 -8.57 -17.44
C VAL A 47 -5.55 -7.08 -17.04
N SER A 48 -4.61 -6.25 -17.53
CA SER A 48 -4.62 -4.81 -17.22
C SER A 48 -5.88 -4.12 -17.75
N ASN A 49 -6.39 -4.53 -18.91
CA ASN A 49 -7.64 -3.99 -19.48
C ASN A 49 -8.87 -4.31 -18.63
N CYS A 50 -8.82 -5.39 -17.83
CA CYS A 50 -9.91 -5.78 -16.93
C CYS A 50 -9.80 -5.12 -15.55
N LEU A 51 -8.58 -4.79 -15.10
CA LEU A 51 -8.32 -4.27 -13.76
C LEU A 51 -8.28 -2.74 -13.72
N PHE A 52 -7.68 -2.09 -14.72
CA PHE A 52 -7.45 -0.65 -14.67
C PHE A 52 -8.71 0.13 -15.05
N ARG A 53 -8.95 1.18 -14.28
CA ARG A 53 -10.06 2.11 -14.44
C ARG A 53 -9.51 3.53 -14.47
N MET A 54 -10.31 4.44 -15.02
CA MET A 54 -10.00 5.86 -14.96
C MET A 54 -10.59 6.45 -13.69
N GLY A 55 -9.89 7.40 -13.08
CA GLY A 55 -10.37 8.04 -11.88
C GLY A 55 -9.48 9.19 -11.45
N GLY A 56 -9.99 9.99 -10.52
CA GLY A 56 -9.24 11.07 -9.91
C GLY A 56 -9.68 11.29 -8.47
N ALA A 57 -8.72 11.66 -7.63
CA ALA A 57 -8.94 12.03 -6.25
C ALA A 57 -8.08 13.23 -5.89
N ALA A 58 -8.58 14.08 -4.99
CA ALA A 58 -7.84 15.21 -4.44
C ALA A 58 -7.96 15.24 -2.92
N ILE A 59 -6.85 15.56 -2.25
CA ILE A 59 -6.78 15.71 -0.80
C ILE A 59 -6.12 17.05 -0.49
N LEU A 60 -6.79 17.86 0.34
CA LEU A 60 -6.24 19.10 0.87
C LEU A 60 -5.63 18.85 2.26
N LEU A 61 -4.35 19.15 2.41
CA LEU A 61 -3.60 19.11 3.66
C LEU A 61 -3.34 20.52 4.14
N SER A 62 -3.35 20.72 5.46
CA SER A 62 -3.08 22.02 6.11
C SER A 62 -2.26 21.83 7.38
N ASN A 63 -1.35 22.76 7.66
CA ASN A 63 -0.66 22.88 8.95
C ASN A 63 -1.16 24.10 9.77
N LYS A 64 -2.25 24.76 9.34
CA LYS A 64 -2.82 25.91 10.05
C LYS A 64 -3.57 25.46 11.29
N ARG A 65 -3.28 26.10 12.43
CA ARG A 65 -3.97 25.80 13.71
C ARG A 65 -5.48 25.98 13.64
N SER A 66 -5.95 26.96 12.86
CA SER A 66 -7.38 27.23 12.64
C SER A 66 -8.12 26.05 11.99
N ASP A 67 -7.43 25.24 11.19
CA ASP A 67 -8.05 24.18 10.41
C ASP A 67 -8.20 22.87 11.17
N ARG A 68 -7.52 22.75 12.31
CA ARG A 68 -7.52 21.53 13.12
C ARG A 68 -8.92 21.11 13.59
N ARG A 69 -9.82 22.07 13.81
CA ARG A 69 -11.19 21.79 14.26
C ARG A 69 -12.11 21.29 13.13
N ARG A 70 -11.74 21.54 11.88
CA ARG A 70 -12.52 21.16 10.68
C ARG A 70 -11.89 20.03 9.87
N SER A 71 -10.67 19.61 10.21
CA SER A 71 -9.99 18.52 9.51
C SER A 71 -10.67 17.18 9.79
N LYS A 72 -10.96 16.43 8.72
CA LYS A 72 -11.56 15.10 8.84
C LYS A 72 -10.60 14.06 9.45
N TYR A 73 -9.31 14.18 9.12
CA TYR A 73 -8.26 13.27 9.57
C TYR A 73 -6.98 14.05 9.88
N GLN A 74 -6.14 13.50 10.76
CA GLN A 74 -4.78 13.96 11.00
C GLN A 74 -3.81 12.93 10.42
N LEU A 75 -2.86 13.38 9.59
CA LEU A 75 -1.77 12.54 9.10
C LEU A 75 -0.70 12.44 10.20
N VAL A 76 -0.54 11.26 10.80
CA VAL A 76 0.37 11.03 11.92
C VAL A 76 1.70 10.43 11.46
N HIS A 77 1.63 9.31 10.74
CA HIS A 77 2.80 8.57 10.28
C HIS A 77 2.67 8.21 8.80
N THR A 78 3.80 8.25 8.11
CA THR A 78 3.97 7.72 6.77
C THR A 78 5.19 6.80 6.77
N VAL A 79 5.05 5.62 6.18
CA VAL A 79 6.12 4.63 6.08
C VAL A 79 6.21 4.16 4.64
N ARG A 80 7.43 4.10 4.12
CA ARG A 80 7.72 3.67 2.77
C ARG A 80 8.77 2.57 2.77
N THR A 81 8.43 1.43 2.19
CA THR A 81 9.37 0.34 1.89
C THR A 81 9.60 0.27 0.38
N ASN A 82 10.86 0.15 -0.03
CA ASN A 82 11.25 -0.05 -1.43
C ASN A 82 11.96 -1.41 -1.58
N LYS A 83 11.45 -2.28 -2.46
CA LYS A 83 12.05 -3.58 -2.79
C LYS A 83 12.54 -3.68 -4.24
N GLY A 84 12.77 -2.54 -4.90
CA GLY A 84 13.17 -2.48 -6.31
C GLY A 84 14.54 -3.10 -6.63
N SER A 85 15.39 -3.35 -5.62
CA SER A 85 16.64 -4.09 -5.78
C SER A 85 16.43 -5.60 -6.00
N ASN A 86 15.25 -6.14 -5.68
CA ASN A 86 14.90 -7.52 -5.98
C ASN A 86 14.32 -7.60 -7.39
N ASN A 87 14.98 -8.33 -8.29
CA ASN A 87 14.55 -8.50 -9.68
C ASN A 87 13.09 -8.93 -9.82
N LYS A 88 12.61 -9.84 -8.94
CA LYS A 88 11.20 -10.27 -8.96
C LYS A 88 10.24 -9.13 -8.64
N CYS A 89 10.62 -8.23 -7.73
CA CYS A 89 9.83 -7.06 -7.38
C CYS A 89 9.90 -5.98 -8.46
N PHE A 90 11.06 -5.84 -9.12
CA PHE A 90 11.28 -4.87 -10.18
C PHE A 90 10.48 -5.23 -11.45
N SER A 91 10.56 -6.48 -11.90
CA SER A 91 9.90 -6.92 -13.13
C SER A 91 8.42 -7.26 -12.97
N TYR A 92 7.87 -7.09 -11.76
CA TYR A 92 6.54 -7.58 -11.37
C TYR A 92 5.39 -6.91 -12.14
N VAL A 93 5.45 -5.59 -12.31
CA VAL A 93 4.55 -4.80 -13.17
C VAL A 93 5.43 -3.99 -14.10
N THR A 94 5.47 -4.38 -15.37
CA THR A 94 6.38 -3.76 -16.34
C THR A 94 5.63 -3.45 -17.63
N GLN A 95 5.81 -2.23 -18.13
CA GLN A 95 5.36 -1.86 -19.46
C GLN A 95 6.38 -2.37 -20.49
N MET A 96 5.92 -3.14 -21.47
CA MET A 96 6.77 -3.75 -22.49
C MET A 96 5.99 -3.98 -23.78
N GLU A 97 6.71 -4.26 -24.87
CA GLU A 97 6.13 -4.66 -26.14
C GLU A 97 5.89 -6.17 -26.18
N ASP A 98 4.79 -6.59 -26.78
CA ASP A 98 4.57 -7.99 -27.14
C ASP A 98 5.36 -8.38 -28.41
N SER A 99 5.26 -9.65 -28.81
CA SER A 99 5.95 -10.17 -30.00
C SER A 99 5.53 -9.52 -31.32
N THR A 100 4.45 -8.75 -31.33
CA THR A 100 3.92 -8.01 -32.49
C THR A 100 4.19 -6.50 -32.40
N GLY A 101 4.99 -6.06 -31.42
CA GLY A 101 5.33 -4.64 -31.20
C GLY A 101 4.23 -3.83 -30.52
N LYS A 102 3.19 -4.47 -29.97
CA LYS A 102 2.13 -3.75 -29.25
C LYS A 102 2.53 -3.56 -27.79
N VAL A 103 2.54 -2.31 -27.35
CA VAL A 103 2.86 -1.95 -25.96
C VAL A 103 1.71 -2.33 -25.04
N GLY A 104 2.03 -3.00 -23.93
CA GLY A 104 1.11 -3.32 -22.86
C GLY A 104 1.79 -3.34 -21.49
N VAL A 105 0.99 -3.46 -20.43
CA VAL A 105 1.50 -3.62 -19.05
C VAL A 105 1.38 -5.07 -18.66
N SER A 106 2.51 -5.77 -18.57
CA SER A 106 2.54 -7.16 -18.13
C SER A 106 2.47 -7.24 -16.60
N LEU A 107 1.55 -8.06 -16.10
CA LEU A 107 1.42 -8.40 -14.68
C LEU A 107 1.94 -9.83 -14.47
N SER A 108 3.04 -9.96 -13.74
CA SER A 108 3.58 -11.28 -13.38
C SER A 108 2.62 -12.03 -12.43
N LYS A 109 2.67 -13.36 -12.39
CA LYS A 109 1.89 -14.17 -11.43
C LYS A 109 2.42 -14.08 -10.01
N ASP A 110 3.65 -13.59 -9.83
CA ASP A 110 4.31 -13.47 -8.53
C ASP A 110 3.79 -12.29 -7.68
N VAL A 111 2.77 -11.56 -8.16
CA VAL A 111 2.10 -10.43 -7.47
C VAL A 111 1.95 -10.68 -5.99
N MET A 112 1.36 -11.83 -5.67
CA MET A 112 0.79 -12.09 -4.36
C MET A 112 1.90 -12.35 -3.36
N ALA A 113 2.91 -13.14 -3.77
CA ALA A 113 4.09 -13.43 -2.96
C ALA A 113 4.92 -12.17 -2.69
N VAL A 114 5.15 -11.35 -3.73
CA VAL A 114 5.89 -10.09 -3.61
C VAL A 114 5.14 -9.06 -2.75
N ALA A 115 3.84 -8.91 -2.97
CA ALA A 115 2.99 -7.99 -2.20
C ALA A 115 2.92 -8.39 -0.73
N GLY A 116 2.75 -9.69 -0.42
CA GLY A 116 2.73 -10.20 0.95
C GLY A 116 4.05 -9.96 1.68
N ASP A 117 5.18 -10.22 1.02
CA ASP A 117 6.51 -9.96 1.60
C ASP A 117 6.78 -8.46 1.79
N ALA A 118 6.42 -7.61 0.82
CA ALA A 118 6.54 -6.15 0.95
C ALA A 118 5.65 -5.60 2.07
N LEU A 119 4.41 -6.09 2.17
CA LEU A 119 3.49 -5.74 3.25
C LEU A 119 4.07 -6.14 4.61
N LYS A 120 4.55 -7.38 4.75
CA LYS A 120 5.16 -7.86 5.99
C LYS A 120 6.29 -6.94 6.45
N THR A 121 7.16 -6.52 5.53
CA THR A 121 8.23 -5.55 5.85
C THR A 121 7.65 -4.20 6.30
N ASN A 122 6.69 -3.63 5.56
CA ASN A 122 6.05 -2.35 5.93
C ASN A 122 5.38 -2.42 7.31
N ILE A 123 4.69 -3.52 7.58
CA ILE A 123 4.00 -3.81 8.84
C ILE A 123 5.01 -3.90 9.99
N THR A 124 6.13 -4.58 9.80
CA THR A 124 7.17 -4.65 10.83
C THR A 124 7.81 -3.30 11.14
N THR A 125 7.82 -2.37 10.18
CA THR A 125 8.29 -1.01 10.38
C THR A 125 7.22 -0.11 11.01
N LEU A 126 5.95 -0.30 10.65
CA LEU A 126 4.83 0.48 11.16
C LEU A 126 4.44 0.07 12.59
N GLY A 127 4.51 -1.22 12.93
CA GLY A 127 4.10 -1.77 14.23
C GLY A 127 4.62 -0.98 15.43
N PRO A 128 5.94 -0.73 15.55
CA PRO A 128 6.51 0.06 16.65
C PRO A 128 6.03 1.51 16.74
N LEU A 129 5.49 2.09 15.66
CA LEU A 129 5.00 3.47 15.64
C LEU A 129 3.55 3.60 16.09
N VAL A 130 2.75 2.53 15.95
CA VAL A 130 1.29 2.58 16.10
C VAL A 130 0.74 1.65 17.18
N GLN A 131 1.50 0.63 17.57
CA GLN A 131 1.00 -0.37 18.51
C GLN A 131 1.20 0.00 19.98
N PRO A 132 0.30 -0.44 20.87
CA PRO A 132 0.48 -0.34 22.31
C PRO A 132 1.79 -0.98 22.80
N MET A 133 2.38 -0.44 23.87
CA MET A 133 3.64 -0.97 24.41
C MET A 133 3.58 -2.47 24.79
N SER A 134 2.41 -2.99 25.18
CA SER A 134 2.22 -4.41 25.52
C SER A 134 2.45 -5.33 24.31
N GLU A 135 1.96 -4.95 23.13
CA GLU A 135 2.15 -5.67 21.87
C GLU A 135 3.59 -5.61 21.40
N GLN A 136 4.21 -4.43 21.54
CA GLN A 136 5.63 -4.23 21.21
C GLN A 136 6.54 -5.11 22.06
N LEU A 137 6.26 -5.25 23.35
CA LEU A 137 7.02 -6.11 24.26
C LEU A 137 6.89 -7.60 23.88
N LEU A 138 5.69 -8.05 23.52
CA LEU A 138 5.43 -9.43 23.08
C LEU A 138 6.12 -9.76 21.75
N PHE A 139 6.05 -8.84 20.79
CA PHE A 139 6.76 -8.96 19.52
C PHE A 139 8.28 -8.95 19.72
N PHE A 140 8.80 -8.05 20.55
CA PHE A 140 10.24 -7.94 20.79
C PHE A 140 10.81 -9.17 21.52
N THR A 141 10.12 -9.67 22.54
CA THR A 141 10.53 -10.87 23.28
C THR A 141 10.56 -12.12 22.39
N THR A 142 9.57 -12.30 21.51
CA THR A 142 9.57 -13.41 20.53
C THR A 142 10.68 -13.28 19.49
N LEU A 143 11.00 -12.06 19.06
CA LEU A 143 12.08 -11.78 18.11
C LEU A 143 13.47 -12.03 18.74
N VAL A 144 13.66 -11.62 20.00
CA VAL A 144 14.87 -11.90 20.80
C VAL A 144 15.02 -13.40 21.07
N GLY A 145 13.97 -14.08 21.52
CA GLY A 145 13.97 -15.53 21.74
C GLY A 145 14.37 -16.33 20.49
N LYS A 146 13.91 -15.89 19.32
CA LYS A 146 14.24 -16.54 18.05
C LYS A 146 15.65 -16.21 17.56
N LYS A 147 16.08 -14.95 17.64
CA LYS A 147 17.34 -14.46 17.03
C LYS A 147 18.56 -14.69 17.92
N LEU A 148 18.43 -14.48 19.23
CA LEU A 148 19.52 -14.62 20.20
C LEU A 148 19.55 -16.02 20.82
N PHE A 149 18.39 -16.58 21.16
CA PHE A 149 18.30 -17.88 21.83
C PHE A 149 18.02 -19.07 20.91
N LYS A 150 17.96 -18.85 19.57
CA LYS A 150 17.66 -19.87 18.54
C LYS A 150 16.43 -20.75 18.86
N MET A 151 15.47 -20.22 19.63
CA MET A 151 14.29 -20.97 20.02
C MET A 151 13.36 -21.16 18.81
N LYS A 152 12.75 -22.36 18.69
CA LYS A 152 11.74 -22.66 17.66
C LYS A 152 10.39 -22.00 18.00
N ILE A 153 10.37 -20.67 18.12
CA ILE A 153 9.15 -19.89 18.38
C ILE A 153 8.59 -19.41 17.03
N LYS A 154 7.27 -19.58 16.83
CA LYS A 154 6.58 -19.03 15.66
C LYS A 154 6.63 -17.49 15.76
N PRO A 155 6.97 -16.76 14.67
CA PRO A 155 6.94 -15.30 14.69
C PRO A 155 5.55 -14.83 15.10
N TYR A 156 5.49 -13.96 16.11
CA TYR A 156 4.24 -13.30 16.46
C TYR A 156 3.90 -12.28 15.36
N ILE A 157 2.68 -12.37 14.83
CA ILE A 157 2.13 -11.37 13.91
C ILE A 157 1.30 -10.44 14.79
N PRO A 158 1.69 -9.17 14.93
CA PRO A 158 0.96 -8.27 15.81
C PRO A 158 -0.48 -8.07 15.35
N ASP A 159 -1.41 -7.97 16.30
CA ASP A 159 -2.81 -7.72 15.95
C ASP A 159 -3.01 -6.22 15.64
N PHE A 160 -3.15 -5.91 14.36
CA PHE A 160 -3.36 -4.54 13.89
C PHE A 160 -4.76 -4.01 14.15
N LYS A 161 -5.74 -4.87 14.45
CA LYS A 161 -7.09 -4.44 14.82
C LYS A 161 -7.11 -3.73 16.18
N LEU A 162 -6.07 -3.92 17.00
CA LEU A 162 -5.88 -3.18 18.25
C LEU A 162 -5.33 -1.76 18.02
N ALA A 163 -4.64 -1.54 16.89
CA ALA A 163 -4.03 -0.26 16.56
C ALA A 163 -4.89 0.59 15.62
N PHE A 164 -5.73 -0.05 14.80
CA PHE A 164 -6.53 0.62 13.78
C PHE A 164 -7.98 0.13 13.81
N GLU A 165 -8.90 1.09 13.80
CA GLU A 165 -10.34 0.83 13.68
C GLU A 165 -10.76 0.62 12.22
N HIS A 166 -10.10 1.30 11.28
CA HIS A 166 -10.47 1.27 9.86
C HIS A 166 -9.26 0.99 8.96
N PHE A 167 -9.50 0.23 7.90
CA PHE A 167 -8.49 -0.15 6.92
C PHE A 167 -8.92 0.30 5.53
N CYS A 168 -8.03 1.00 4.82
CA CYS A 168 -8.19 1.35 3.43
C CYS A 168 -6.99 0.81 2.66
N ILE A 169 -7.21 -0.29 1.95
CA ILE A 169 -6.19 -1.05 1.26
C ILE A 169 -6.39 -0.82 -0.24
N HIS A 170 -5.32 -0.41 -0.94
CA HIS A 170 -5.39 -0.23 -2.39
C HIS A 170 -5.82 -1.53 -3.08
N ALA A 171 -6.92 -1.45 -3.82
CA ALA A 171 -7.52 -2.58 -4.51
C ALA A 171 -6.90 -2.80 -5.90
N GLY A 172 -5.64 -3.26 -5.94
CA GLY A 172 -4.99 -3.63 -7.21
C GLY A 172 -5.65 -4.84 -7.92
N GLY A 173 -6.50 -5.58 -7.21
CA GLY A 173 -7.32 -6.67 -7.72
C GLY A 173 -7.92 -7.49 -6.58
N ARG A 174 -8.98 -8.26 -6.87
CA ARG A 174 -9.67 -9.08 -5.87
C ARG A 174 -8.74 -10.04 -5.12
N ALA A 175 -7.80 -10.67 -5.83
CA ALA A 175 -6.85 -11.61 -5.25
C ALA A 175 -5.92 -10.94 -4.23
N VAL A 176 -5.50 -9.71 -4.50
CA VAL A 176 -4.64 -8.92 -3.58
C VAL A 176 -5.39 -8.64 -2.28
N LEU A 177 -6.65 -8.18 -2.37
CA LEU A 177 -7.45 -7.93 -1.16
C LEU A 177 -7.68 -9.21 -0.34
N ALA A 178 -7.96 -10.34 -1.00
CA ALA A 178 -8.19 -11.62 -0.31
C ALA A 178 -6.93 -12.10 0.44
N GLU A 179 -5.76 -11.97 -0.18
CA GLU A 179 -4.49 -12.35 0.44
C GLU A 179 -4.14 -11.41 1.61
N LEU A 180 -4.39 -10.11 1.48
CA LEU A 180 -4.19 -9.14 2.56
C LEU A 180 -5.13 -9.39 3.74
N GLN A 181 -6.42 -9.65 3.46
CA GLN A 181 -7.41 -10.00 4.47
C GLN A 181 -6.96 -11.23 5.29
N LYS A 182 -6.47 -12.27 4.60
CA LYS A 182 -5.98 -13.50 5.23
C LYS A 182 -4.73 -13.27 6.08
N ASN A 183 -3.74 -12.56 5.54
CA ASN A 183 -2.46 -12.33 6.24
C ASN A 183 -2.60 -11.41 7.46
N LEU A 184 -3.49 -10.43 7.39
CA LEU A 184 -3.77 -9.49 8.48
C LEU A 184 -4.90 -9.96 9.41
N GLN A 185 -5.54 -11.09 9.11
CA GLN A 185 -6.69 -11.61 9.86
C GLN A 185 -7.81 -10.57 10.01
N LEU A 186 -8.08 -9.83 8.94
CA LEU A 186 -9.12 -8.82 8.87
C LEU A 186 -10.49 -9.47 8.63
N SER A 187 -11.51 -8.96 9.30
CA SER A 187 -12.90 -9.33 9.01
C SER A 187 -13.39 -8.69 7.71
N ASP A 188 -14.51 -9.17 7.17
CA ASP A 188 -15.13 -8.60 5.97
C ASP A 188 -15.49 -7.13 6.16
N TRP A 189 -15.92 -6.73 7.36
CA TRP A 189 -16.23 -5.34 7.70
C TRP A 189 -15.02 -4.40 7.50
N HIS A 190 -13.81 -4.83 7.90
CA HIS A 190 -12.60 -4.04 7.68
C HIS A 190 -12.23 -3.92 6.20
N MET A 191 -12.60 -4.92 5.39
CA MET A 191 -12.28 -4.98 3.96
C MET A 191 -13.32 -4.27 3.09
N GLU A 192 -14.52 -4.01 3.63
CA GLU A 192 -15.65 -3.44 2.91
C GLU A 192 -15.29 -2.16 2.14
N PRO A 193 -14.64 -1.14 2.74
CA PRO A 193 -14.31 0.09 2.01
C PRO A 193 -13.41 -0.18 0.80
N SER A 194 -12.48 -1.14 0.92
CA SER A 194 -11.55 -1.48 -0.16
C SER A 194 -12.25 -2.29 -1.25
N ARG A 195 -13.14 -3.21 -0.88
CA ARG A 195 -13.91 -4.04 -1.83
C ARG A 195 -14.91 -3.23 -2.64
N MET A 196 -15.53 -2.22 -2.03
CA MET A 196 -16.48 -1.34 -2.72
C MET A 196 -15.83 -0.49 -3.82
N THR A 197 -14.49 -0.37 -3.84
CA THR A 197 -13.76 0.31 -4.93
C THR A 197 -13.38 -0.59 -6.11
N LEU A 198 -13.67 -1.90 -6.05
CA LEU A 198 -13.42 -2.84 -7.15
C LEU A 198 -14.54 -2.85 -8.21
N TYR A 199 -15.72 -2.31 -7.88
CA TYR A 199 -16.92 -2.30 -8.71
C TYR A 199 -17.21 -0.88 -9.19
#